data_AF-A0AAW2SAD4-F1
#
_entry.id   AF-A0AAW2SAD4-F1
#
_cell.length_a   1.000
_cell.length_b   1.000
_cell.length_c   1.000
_cell.angle_alpha   90.00
_cell.angle_beta   90.00
_cell.angle_gamma   90.00
#
_symmetry.space_group_name_H-M   'P 1'
#
loop_
_entity.id
_entity.type
_entity.pdbx_description
1 polymer ?
#
loop_
_entity_poly.entity_id
_entity_poly.type
_entity_poly.pdbx_seq_one_letter_code
_entity_poly.pdbx_strand_id
1 'polypeptide(L)'
;MAMNALGREVLINANGLVEIAFSPGKYSIGLSSFAYDKLWQFDLQALPADLISRGMAVEDPTAPHGLKLTIEDYPYANDGLLIWDAIKQWVTDYVTYYYPEASLVELDNELQSWWTEIRTVGHGDKKDEPWWPELKNLMI
;
A
#
# COMPACT_ATOMS: atom_id res chain seq x y z
N MET A 1 15.14 -1.31 7.79
CA MET A 1 14.91 -1.30 9.26
C MET A 1 15.71 -0.25 10.03
N ALA A 2 17.00 -0.01 9.73
CA ALA A 2 17.85 0.92 10.49
C ALA A 2 17.29 2.35 10.61
N MET A 3 16.78 2.92 9.52
CA MET A 3 16.17 4.25 9.53
C MET A 3 14.92 4.31 10.42
N ASN A 4 14.08 3.27 10.44
CA ASN A 4 12.91 3.20 11.32
C ASN A 4 13.31 3.04 12.78
N ALA A 5 14.38 2.29 13.07
CA ALA A 5 14.91 2.16 14.42
C ALA A 5 15.42 3.51 14.95
N LEU A 6 16.20 4.23 14.13
CA LEU A 6 16.63 5.59 14.43
C LEU A 6 15.43 6.53 14.59
N GLY A 7 14.41 6.41 13.71
CA GLY A 7 13.18 7.17 13.82
C GLY A 7 12.50 6.97 15.17
N ARG A 8 12.43 5.74 15.69
CA ARG A 8 11.90 5.47 17.03
C ARG A 8 12.75 6.06 18.16
N GLU A 9 14.04 6.23 17.94
CA GLU A 9 14.97 6.73 18.96
C GLU A 9 15.00 8.26 19.04
N VAL A 10 14.93 8.96 17.90
CA VAL A 10 15.15 10.42 17.85
C VAL A 10 14.00 11.23 17.24
N LEU A 11 13.13 10.61 16.45
CA LEU A 11 12.09 11.33 15.68
C LEU A 11 10.73 11.26 16.37
N ILE A 12 10.24 10.05 16.65
CA ILE A 12 8.87 9.79 17.13
C ILE A 12 8.79 9.35 18.61
N ASN A 13 9.90 9.41 19.34
CA ASN A 13 9.92 9.19 20.79
C ASN A 13 9.28 10.36 21.56
N ALA A 14 8.95 10.12 22.84
CA ALA A 14 8.56 11.17 23.76
C ALA A 14 9.64 12.26 23.83
N ASN A 15 9.23 13.52 23.74
CA ASN A 15 10.12 14.69 23.60
C ASN A 15 11.06 14.63 22.38
N GLY A 16 10.76 13.78 21.39
CA GLY A 16 11.45 13.71 20.11
C GLY A 16 11.08 14.85 19.17
N LEU A 17 11.70 14.88 18.00
CA LEU A 17 11.52 15.96 17.03
C LEU A 17 10.06 16.17 16.62
N VAL A 18 9.29 15.10 16.42
CA VAL A 18 7.88 15.22 16.03
C VAL A 18 7.04 15.86 17.13
N GLU A 19 7.22 15.47 18.40
CA GLU A 19 6.45 16.07 19.50
C GLU A 19 6.82 17.53 19.78
N ILE A 20 8.05 17.95 19.50
CA ILE A 20 8.48 19.33 19.75
C ILE A 20 8.11 20.25 18.58
N ALA A 21 8.19 19.76 17.34
CA ALA A 21 8.04 20.60 16.15
C ALA A 21 6.62 20.61 15.55
N PHE A 22 5.77 19.62 15.86
CA PHE A 22 4.43 19.50 15.27
C PHE A 22 3.33 19.82 16.28
N SER A 23 2.26 20.45 15.79
CA SER A 23 1.16 20.95 16.62
C SER A 23 0.49 19.92 17.55
N PRO A 24 0.36 18.62 17.20
CA PRO A 24 -0.24 17.65 18.11
C PRO A 24 0.62 17.33 19.34
N GLY A 25 1.90 17.68 19.34
CA GLY A 25 2.83 17.40 20.42
C GLY A 25 2.84 15.93 20.81
N LYS A 26 2.68 15.65 22.12
CA LYS A 26 2.61 14.28 22.69
C LYS A 26 1.49 13.40 22.14
N TYR A 27 0.53 13.96 21.38
CA TYR A 27 -0.56 13.20 20.77
C TYR A 27 -0.25 12.74 19.34
N SER A 28 0.91 13.10 18.78
CA SER A 28 1.25 12.86 17.37
C SER A 28 1.21 11.38 16.97
N ILE A 29 1.77 10.48 17.78
CA ILE A 29 1.76 9.03 17.49
C ILE A 29 0.40 8.39 17.79
N GLY A 30 -0.36 8.94 18.74
CA GLY A 30 -1.75 8.54 18.94
C GLY A 30 -2.61 8.81 17.71
N LEU A 31 -2.41 9.95 17.03
CA LEU A 31 -3.13 10.29 15.81
C LEU A 31 -2.82 9.33 14.65
N SER A 32 -1.57 8.91 14.46
CA SER A 32 -1.23 7.96 13.40
C SER A 32 -1.80 6.57 13.67
N SER A 33 -1.84 6.14 14.93
CA SER A 33 -2.52 4.90 15.33
C SER A 33 -4.03 4.95 15.04
N PHE A 34 -4.69 6.09 15.32
CA PHE A 34 -6.10 6.27 14.98
C PHE A 34 -6.34 6.27 13.47
N ALA A 35 -5.45 6.91 12.69
CA ALA A 35 -5.51 6.88 11.23
C ALA A 35 -5.32 5.47 10.68
N TYR A 36 -4.42 4.67 11.25
CA TYR A 36 -4.25 3.26 10.88
C TYR A 36 -5.51 2.43 11.16
N ASP A 37 -6.11 2.60 12.33
CA ASP A 37 -7.35 1.91 12.70
C ASP A 37 -8.50 2.26 11.74
N LYS A 38 -8.71 3.57 11.49
CA LYS A 38 -9.90 4.06 10.80
C LYS A 38 -9.81 4.20 9.29
N LEU A 39 -8.61 4.46 8.75
CA LEU A 39 -8.46 4.92 7.36
C LEU A 39 -7.61 3.98 6.52
N TRP A 40 -6.64 3.29 7.11
CA TRP A 40 -5.72 2.46 6.32
C TRP A 40 -6.39 1.17 5.84
N GLN A 41 -6.31 0.92 4.53
CA GLN A 41 -6.68 -0.33 3.86
C GLN A 41 -5.61 -0.62 2.80
N PHE A 42 -5.17 -1.88 2.72
CA PHE A 42 -4.06 -2.27 1.85
C PHE A 42 -4.37 -2.10 0.35
N ASP A 43 -5.57 -2.49 -0.06
CA ASP A 43 -6.05 -2.40 -1.44
C ASP A 43 -6.14 -0.94 -1.94
N LEU A 44 -6.41 0.02 -1.04
CA LEU A 44 -6.40 1.44 -1.34
C LEU A 44 -5.00 2.06 -1.45
N GLN A 45 -3.92 1.30 -1.22
CA GLN A 45 -2.56 1.81 -1.40
C GLN A 45 -2.07 1.70 -2.85
N ALA A 46 -2.79 0.98 -3.72
CA ALA A 46 -2.56 1.02 -5.15
C ALA A 46 -2.93 2.40 -5.70
N LEU A 47 -2.02 3.05 -6.43
CA LEU A 47 -2.22 4.44 -6.87
C LEU A 47 -3.54 4.66 -7.64
N PRO A 48 -3.96 3.78 -8.58
CA PRO A 48 -5.28 3.89 -9.21
C PRO A 48 -6.44 3.86 -8.21
N ALA A 49 -6.41 2.93 -7.25
CA ALA A 49 -7.46 2.78 -6.24
C ALA A 49 -7.51 3.97 -5.26
N ASP A 50 -6.35 4.49 -4.83
CA ASP A 50 -6.26 5.71 -4.03
C ASP A 50 -6.91 6.90 -4.76
N LEU A 51 -6.53 7.14 -6.02
CA LEU A 51 -7.04 8.26 -6.81
C LEU A 51 -8.57 8.17 -7.00
N ILE A 52 -9.09 6.97 -7.28
CA ILE A 52 -10.54 6.75 -7.42
C ILE A 52 -11.25 6.94 -6.07
N SER A 53 -10.73 6.34 -5.00
CA SER A 53 -11.37 6.38 -3.66
C SER A 53 -11.48 7.81 -3.10
N ARG A 54 -10.52 8.67 -3.42
CA ARG A 54 -10.54 10.10 -3.02
C ARG A 54 -11.30 10.99 -4.02
N GLY A 55 -11.89 10.42 -5.07
CA GLY A 55 -12.63 11.15 -6.10
C GLY A 55 -11.75 11.99 -7.03
N MET A 56 -10.46 11.68 -7.12
CA MET A 56 -9.49 12.35 -8.00
C MET A 56 -9.39 11.69 -9.38
N ALA A 57 -10.02 10.54 -9.57
CA ALA A 57 -10.13 9.84 -10.85
C ALA A 57 -11.44 9.06 -10.95
N VAL A 58 -11.82 8.70 -12.18
CA VAL A 58 -12.87 7.74 -12.49
C VAL A 58 -12.30 6.65 -13.38
N GLU A 59 -12.78 5.42 -13.23
CA GLU A 59 -12.38 4.33 -14.13
C GLU A 59 -12.74 4.68 -15.58
N ASP A 60 -11.78 4.46 -16.47
CA ASP A 60 -11.94 4.63 -17.90
C ASP A 60 -11.02 3.62 -18.60
N PRO A 61 -11.53 2.43 -18.96
CA PRO A 61 -10.74 1.39 -19.62
C PRO A 61 -10.15 1.81 -20.97
N THR A 62 -10.62 2.93 -21.54
CA THR A 62 -10.12 3.47 -22.82
C THR A 62 -9.01 4.51 -22.63
N ALA A 63 -8.86 5.04 -21.42
CA ALA A 63 -7.82 5.99 -21.07
C ALA A 63 -6.48 5.28 -20.77
N PRO A 64 -5.34 5.97 -20.97
CA PRO A 64 -4.08 5.52 -20.42
C PRO A 64 -4.22 5.22 -18.92
N HIS A 65 -3.56 4.16 -18.45
CA HIS A 65 -3.62 3.72 -17.04
C HIS A 65 -5.00 3.21 -16.56
N GLY A 66 -5.99 3.10 -17.46
CA GLY A 66 -7.33 2.58 -17.14
C GLY A 66 -8.21 3.54 -16.32
N LEU A 67 -7.83 4.81 -16.22
CA LEU A 67 -8.58 5.83 -15.50
C LEU A 67 -8.45 7.21 -16.13
N LYS A 68 -9.42 8.07 -15.84
CA LYS A 68 -9.40 9.49 -16.18
C LYS A 68 -9.33 10.33 -14.92
N LEU A 69 -8.34 11.22 -14.84
CA LEU A 69 -8.20 12.15 -13.73
C LEU A 69 -9.30 13.22 -13.74
N THR A 70 -9.74 13.59 -12.53
CA THR A 70 -10.66 14.73 -12.32
C THR A 70 -9.93 16.06 -12.52
N ILE A 71 -8.65 16.11 -12.15
CA ILE A 71 -7.75 17.23 -12.40
C ILE A 71 -6.71 16.75 -13.41
N GLU A 72 -6.83 17.20 -14.65
CA GLU A 72 -5.95 16.75 -15.75
C GLU A 72 -4.47 17.07 -15.50
N ASP A 73 -4.18 18.26 -14.97
CA ASP A 73 -2.83 18.69 -14.61
C ASP A 73 -2.57 18.46 -13.11
N TYR A 74 -2.58 17.19 -12.69
CA TYR A 74 -2.21 16.79 -11.34
C TYR A 74 -0.84 16.08 -11.35
N PRO A 75 0.27 16.80 -11.08
CA PRO A 75 1.62 16.29 -11.30
C PRO A 75 1.92 14.98 -10.55
N TYR A 76 1.53 14.87 -9.28
CA TYR A 76 1.72 13.64 -8.50
C TYR A 76 1.02 12.44 -9.14
N ALA A 77 -0.22 12.61 -9.63
CA ALA A 77 -0.97 11.53 -10.24
C ALA A 77 -0.43 11.19 -11.63
N ASN A 78 -0.18 12.21 -12.47
CA ASN A 78 0.37 12.03 -13.82
C ASN A 78 1.71 11.30 -13.78
N ASP A 79 2.66 11.77 -13.00
CA ASP A 79 3.99 11.18 -12.91
C ASP A 79 3.93 9.83 -12.17
N GLY A 80 3.10 9.75 -11.13
CA GLY A 80 2.91 8.54 -10.34
C GLY A 80 2.37 7.38 -11.16
N LEU A 81 1.41 7.63 -12.08
CA LEU A 81 0.81 6.59 -12.91
C LEU A 81 1.81 6.02 -13.94
N LEU A 82 2.74 6.84 -14.44
CA LEU A 82 3.84 6.34 -15.29
C LEU A 82 4.76 5.38 -14.53
N ILE A 83 5.11 5.73 -13.29
CA ILE A 83 5.97 4.89 -12.42
C ILE A 83 5.21 3.63 -12.02
N TRP A 84 3.94 3.75 -11.67
CA TRP A 84 3.06 2.65 -11.31
C TRP A 84 2.99 1.60 -12.42
N ASP A 85 2.72 2.03 -13.66
CA ASP A 85 2.64 1.12 -14.81
C ASP A 85 3.98 0.43 -15.09
N ALA A 86 5.09 1.16 -14.97
CA ALA A 86 6.42 0.57 -15.15
C ALA A 86 6.72 -0.51 -14.10
N ILE A 87 6.37 -0.26 -12.82
CA ILE A 87 6.53 -1.24 -11.75
C ILE A 87 5.59 -2.42 -11.97
N LYS A 88 4.31 -2.16 -12.29
CA LYS A 88 3.32 -3.20 -12.56
C LYS A 88 3.78 -4.12 -13.68
N GLN A 89 4.18 -3.56 -14.82
CA GLN A 89 4.69 -4.34 -15.95
C GLN A 89 5.89 -5.21 -15.55
N TRP A 90 6.87 -4.62 -14.86
CA TRP A 90 8.05 -5.38 -14.44
C TRP A 90 7.72 -6.51 -13.46
N VAL A 91 6.91 -6.24 -12.44
CA VAL A 91 6.52 -7.28 -11.46
C VAL A 91 5.68 -8.36 -12.15
N THR A 92 4.78 -7.99 -13.06
CA THR A 92 4.01 -8.96 -13.86
C THR A 92 4.92 -9.86 -14.68
N ASP A 93 5.91 -9.30 -15.38
CA ASP A 93 6.84 -10.09 -16.19
C ASP A 93 7.69 -11.02 -15.32
N TYR A 94 8.18 -10.53 -14.19
CA TYR A 94 8.97 -11.32 -13.25
C TYR A 94 8.16 -12.46 -12.63
N VAL A 95 6.97 -12.15 -12.08
CA VAL A 95 6.12 -13.15 -11.43
C VAL A 95 5.66 -14.20 -12.44
N THR A 96 5.26 -13.80 -13.65
CA THR A 96 4.82 -14.73 -14.71
C THR A 96 5.93 -15.70 -15.11
N TYR A 97 7.19 -15.27 -15.06
CA TYR A 97 8.33 -16.15 -15.35
C TYR A 97 8.47 -17.30 -14.35
N TYR A 98 8.27 -17.04 -13.04
CA TYR A 98 8.40 -18.07 -11.99
C TYR A 98 7.09 -18.81 -11.71
N TYR A 99 5.95 -18.16 -11.92
CA TYR A 99 4.62 -18.70 -11.68
C TYR A 99 3.76 -18.55 -12.95
N PRO A 100 4.00 -19.37 -13.98
CA PRO A 100 3.22 -19.33 -15.22
C PRO A 100 1.75 -19.74 -15.06
N GLU A 101 1.41 -20.42 -13.96
CA GLU A 101 0.05 -20.87 -13.63
C GLU A 101 -0.31 -20.46 -12.20
N ALA A 102 -1.56 -20.04 -11.99
CA ALA A 102 -2.05 -19.61 -10.68
C ALA A 102 -1.94 -20.71 -9.60
N SER A 103 -2.11 -21.97 -10.01
CA SER A 103 -1.94 -23.15 -9.14
C SER A 103 -0.57 -23.19 -8.47
N LEU A 104 0.49 -22.70 -9.12
CA LEU A 104 1.84 -22.70 -8.57
C LEU A 104 2.01 -21.69 -7.42
N VAL A 105 1.24 -20.61 -7.42
CA VAL A 105 1.19 -19.64 -6.31
C VAL A 105 0.52 -20.26 -5.08
N GLU A 106 -0.56 -21.03 -5.29
CA GLU A 106 -1.27 -21.71 -4.20
C GLU A 106 -0.44 -22.85 -3.59
N LEU A 107 0.37 -23.52 -4.39
CA LEU A 107 1.21 -24.65 -3.95
C LEU A 107 2.52 -24.21 -3.28
N ASP A 108 2.88 -22.93 -3.36
CA ASP A 108 4.10 -22.40 -2.74
C ASP A 108 3.91 -22.15 -1.23
N ASN A 109 4.35 -23.10 -0.42
CA ASN A 109 4.20 -23.03 1.02
C ASN A 109 4.96 -21.85 1.67
N GLU A 110 6.09 -21.43 1.11
CA GLU A 110 6.85 -20.30 1.66
C GLU A 110 6.07 -19.00 1.42
N LEU A 111 5.57 -18.81 0.19
CA LEU A 111 4.78 -17.65 -0.20
C LEU A 111 3.45 -17.58 0.58
N GLN A 112 2.74 -18.69 0.73
CA GLN A 112 1.49 -18.76 1.50
C GLN A 112 1.74 -18.46 3.00
N SER A 113 2.84 -18.98 3.56
CA SER A 113 3.21 -18.73 4.95
C SER A 113 3.57 -17.26 5.17
N TRP A 114 4.36 -16.68 4.26
CA TRP A 114 4.75 -15.28 4.29
C TRP A 114 3.54 -14.34 4.26
N TRP A 115 2.59 -14.56 3.34
CA TRP A 115 1.39 -13.74 3.25
C TRP A 115 0.50 -13.87 4.49
N THR A 116 0.39 -15.10 5.02
CA THR A 116 -0.32 -15.36 6.27
C THR A 116 0.32 -14.60 7.44
N GLU A 117 1.64 -14.60 7.57
CA GLU A 117 2.35 -13.90 8.63
C GLU A 117 2.20 -12.38 8.52
N ILE A 118 2.30 -11.80 7.31
CA ILE A 118 2.04 -10.37 7.09
C ILE A 118 0.66 -9.98 7.63
N ARG A 119 -0.38 -10.71 7.26
CA ARG A 119 -1.76 -10.37 7.66
C ARG A 119 -2.02 -10.63 9.13
N THR A 120 -1.57 -11.76 9.67
CA THR A 120 -1.98 -12.23 11.00
C THR A 120 -1.05 -11.81 12.13
N VAL A 121 0.21 -11.48 11.81
CA VAL A 121 1.22 -11.03 12.77
C VAL A 121 1.63 -9.60 12.47
N GLY A 122 2.11 -9.31 11.26
CA GLY A 122 2.62 -7.98 10.88
C GLY A 122 1.57 -6.88 10.99
N HIS A 123 0.38 -7.14 10.43
CA HIS A 123 -0.81 -6.30 10.50
C HIS A 123 -1.93 -6.96 11.32
N GLY A 124 -1.55 -7.68 12.38
CA GLY A 124 -2.47 -8.51 13.18
C GLY A 124 -3.71 -7.79 13.70
N ASP A 125 -3.60 -6.49 14.01
CA ASP A 125 -4.73 -5.64 14.43
C ASP A 125 -5.85 -5.50 13.38
N LYS A 126 -5.54 -5.79 12.11
CA LYS A 126 -6.45 -5.68 10.97
C LYS A 126 -6.63 -7.01 10.24
N LYS A 127 -6.24 -8.14 10.84
CA LYS A 127 -6.20 -9.46 10.18
C LYS A 127 -7.54 -9.96 9.62
N ASP A 128 -8.65 -9.49 10.21
CA ASP A 128 -10.02 -9.94 9.89
C ASP A 128 -10.74 -8.99 8.91
N GLU A 129 -10.05 -7.96 8.40
CA GLU A 129 -10.63 -7.02 7.44
C GLU A 129 -10.92 -7.68 6.08
N PRO A 130 -12.03 -7.35 5.41
CA PRO A 130 -12.48 -8.05 4.21
C PRO A 130 -11.71 -7.69 2.93
N TRP A 131 -10.95 -6.60 2.94
CA TRP A 131 -10.22 -6.07 1.78
C TRP A 131 -8.85 -6.74 1.57
N TRP A 132 -8.42 -7.64 2.47
CA TRP A 132 -7.18 -8.39 2.26
C TRP A 132 -7.29 -9.28 1.01
N PRO A 133 -6.36 -9.17 0.04
CA PRO A 133 -6.40 -10.04 -1.12
C PRO A 133 -6.13 -11.50 -0.75
N GLU A 134 -6.81 -12.40 -1.46
CA GLU A 134 -6.51 -13.84 -1.41
C GLU A 134 -5.35 -14.14 -2.35
N LEU A 135 -4.31 -14.81 -1.84
CA LEU A 135 -3.13 -15.13 -2.63
C LEU A 135 -3.34 -16.44 -3.43
N LYS A 136 -4.29 -16.40 -4.36
CA LYS A 136 -4.74 -17.56 -5.17
C LYS A 136 -4.51 -17.42 -6.66
N ASN A 137 -4.16 -16.23 -7.14
CA ASN A 137 -4.09 -15.90 -8.55
C ASN A 137 -2.96 -14.92 -8.86
N LEU A 138 -2.61 -14.85 -10.15
CA LEU A 138 -1.50 -14.06 -10.69
C LEU A 138 -1.83 -12.59 -10.94
N MET A 139 -2.98 -12.09 -10.47
CA MET A 139 -3.40 -10.72 -10.82
C MET A 139 -2.76 -9.69 -9.88
N ILE A 140 -1.85 -8.90 -10.47
CA ILE A 140 -1.35 -7.60 -10.01
C ILE A 140 -2.15 -6.51 -10.74
#